data_AF-A0A0D2VWA8-F1
#
_entry.id   AF-A0A0D2VWA8-F1
#
_cell.length_a   1.000
_cell.length_b   1.000
_cell.length_c   1.000
_cell.angle_alpha   90.00
_cell.angle_beta   90.00
_cell.angle_gamma   90.00
#
_symmetry.space_group_name_H-M   'P 1'
#
loop_
_entity.id
_entity.type
_entity.pdbx_description
1 polymer ?
#
loop_
_entity_poly.entity_id
_entity_poly.type
_entity_poly.pdbx_seq_one_letter_code
_entity_poly.pdbx_strand_id
1 'polypeptide(L)'
;MSANNWSTGLFSIFDDLAIFIYAAAAQCLAVNNIVMIKEGKGAFNIDGAKIAGPCKGMGCTTTDGAMCISGCICQILPCVYPLWRGDLRQKYGIKGSLVGDFLALCYCCTCAIMQDSREIKVQGLGYGNLTSKTMDKA
;
A
#
# COMPACT_ATOMS: atom_id res chain seq x y z
N MET A 1 -3.29 -25.41 2.14
CA MET A 1 -2.88 -24.37 1.19
C MET A 1 -1.38 -24.14 1.36
N SER A 2 -0.59 -24.33 0.30
CA SER A 2 0.85 -24.03 0.34
C SER A 2 1.02 -22.52 0.47
N ALA A 3 1.62 -22.05 1.55
CA ALA A 3 1.85 -20.62 1.74
C ALA A 3 2.99 -20.14 0.82
N ASN A 4 2.76 -19.01 0.15
CA ASN A 4 3.67 -18.45 -0.83
C ASN A 4 4.80 -17.67 -0.14
N ASN A 5 5.95 -17.55 -0.82
CA ASN A 5 7.02 -16.66 -0.38
C ASN A 5 6.86 -15.30 -1.07
N TRP A 6 7.50 -14.26 -0.52
CA TRP A 6 7.64 -12.98 -1.22
C TRP A 6 8.25 -13.17 -2.60
N SER A 7 7.72 -12.47 -3.60
CA SER A 7 8.24 -12.50 -4.98
C SER A 7 9.68 -12.02 -5.11
N THR A 8 10.14 -11.12 -4.23
CA THR A 8 11.52 -10.60 -4.21
C THR A 8 12.12 -10.62 -2.80
N GLY A 9 13.45 -10.53 -2.71
CA GLY A 9 14.14 -10.27 -1.45
C GLY A 9 13.86 -8.87 -0.90
N LEU A 10 14.21 -8.65 0.38
CA LEU A 10 14.06 -7.34 1.02
C LEU A 10 14.96 -6.29 0.34
N PHE A 11 16.26 -6.58 0.18
CA PHE A 11 17.24 -5.64 -0.37
C PHE A 11 17.32 -5.59 -1.90
N SER A 12 16.32 -6.13 -2.59
CA SER A 12 16.15 -6.06 -4.06
C SER A 12 15.72 -4.66 -4.53
N ILE A 13 16.19 -3.58 -3.91
CA ILE A 13 15.72 -2.22 -4.18
C ILE A 13 16.15 -1.68 -5.55
N PHE A 14 17.26 -2.17 -6.09
CA PHE A 14 17.76 -1.76 -7.40
C PHE A 14 17.12 -2.53 -8.55
N ASP A 15 16.36 -3.59 -8.26
CA ASP A 15 15.73 -4.44 -9.27
C ASP A 15 14.53 -3.75 -9.96
N ASP A 16 13.99 -2.67 -9.38
CA ASP A 16 12.94 -1.85 -9.98
C ASP A 16 13.20 -0.35 -9.70
N LEU A 17 14.06 0.24 -10.54
CA LEU A 17 14.47 1.65 -10.43
C LEU A 17 13.29 2.62 -10.55
N ALA A 18 12.24 2.25 -11.29
CA ALA A 18 11.02 3.06 -11.38
C ALA A 18 10.34 3.16 -10.01
N ILE A 19 10.12 2.02 -9.34
CA ILE A 19 9.57 2.01 -7.98
C ILE A 19 10.53 2.72 -7.01
N PHE A 20 11.85 2.58 -7.17
CA PHE A 20 12.84 3.27 -6.32
C PHE A 20 12.72 4.80 -6.39
N ILE A 21 12.55 5.35 -7.59
CA ILE A 21 12.36 6.80 -7.79
C ILE A 21 11.05 7.26 -7.13
N TYR A 22 9.96 6.49 -7.23
CA TYR A 22 8.72 6.76 -6.50
C TYR A 22 8.86 6.57 -4.98
N ALA A 23 9.78 5.70 -4.54
CA ALA A 23 10.06 5.44 -3.14
C ALA A 23 10.88 6.56 -2.46
N ALA A 24 11.38 7.56 -3.19
CA ALA A 24 11.82 8.82 -2.58
C ALA A 24 10.66 9.54 -1.84
N ALA A 25 9.41 9.24 -2.24
CA ALA A 25 8.19 9.52 -1.48
C ALA A 25 7.62 8.24 -0.85
N ALA A 26 8.45 7.44 -0.17
CA ALA A 26 8.13 6.11 0.37
C ALA A 26 6.77 6.05 1.09
N GLN A 27 6.42 7.11 1.82
CA GLN A 27 5.13 7.22 2.52
C GLN A 27 3.93 7.23 1.57
N CYS A 28 4.01 7.93 0.43
CA CYS A 28 2.95 7.93 -0.58
C CYS A 28 2.79 6.55 -1.22
N LEU A 29 3.90 5.83 -1.43
CA LEU A 29 3.89 4.49 -1.98
C LEU A 29 3.29 3.47 -0.99
N ALA A 30 3.68 3.56 0.28
CA ALA A 30 3.10 2.80 1.39
C ALA A 30 1.57 3.00 1.50
N VAL A 31 1.13 4.24 1.40
CA VAL A 31 -0.27 4.64 1.45
C VAL A 31 -1.03 4.14 0.22
N ASN A 32 -0.45 4.26 -0.97
CA ASN A 32 -1.04 3.71 -2.18
C ASN A 32 -1.22 2.18 -2.06
N ASN A 33 -0.22 1.47 -1.55
CA ASN A 33 -0.27 0.02 -1.40
C ASN A 33 -1.46 -0.41 -0.54
N ILE A 34 -1.70 0.24 0.60
CA ILE A 34 -2.84 -0.11 1.45
C ILE A 34 -4.19 0.20 0.79
N VAL A 35 -4.29 1.31 0.06
CA VAL A 35 -5.51 1.65 -0.68
C VAL A 35 -5.78 0.62 -1.78
N MET A 36 -4.75 0.13 -2.47
CA MET A 36 -4.89 -0.93 -3.48
C MET A 36 -5.31 -2.27 -2.85
N ILE A 37 -4.70 -2.65 -1.72
CA ILE A 37 -5.08 -3.87 -0.98
C ILE A 37 -6.52 -3.77 -0.47
N LYS A 38 -6.97 -2.58 -0.06
CA LYS A 38 -8.33 -2.34 0.46
C LYS A 38 -9.33 -1.86 -0.59
N GLU A 39 -9.02 -2.02 -1.87
CA GLU A 39 -9.94 -1.77 -2.99
C GLU A 39 -10.53 -0.35 -2.99
N GLY A 40 -9.68 0.65 -2.74
CA GLY A 40 -10.06 2.07 -2.73
C GLY A 40 -10.54 2.60 -1.38
N LYS A 41 -10.59 1.76 -0.33
CA LYS A 41 -10.87 2.20 1.05
C LYS A 41 -9.59 2.65 1.74
N GLY A 42 -9.73 3.59 2.67
CA GLY A 42 -8.62 4.04 3.52
C GLY A 42 -8.25 3.00 4.59
N ALA A 43 -7.20 3.31 5.35
CA ALA A 43 -6.81 2.53 6.52
C ALA A 43 -8.00 2.26 7.46
N PHE A 44 -7.99 1.10 8.13
CA PHE A 44 -9.10 0.63 8.99
C PHE A 44 -10.47 0.54 8.31
N ASN A 45 -10.51 0.34 6.99
CA ASN A 45 -11.74 0.29 6.18
C ASN A 45 -12.55 1.59 6.23
N ILE A 46 -11.89 2.72 6.48
CA ILE A 46 -12.54 4.03 6.44
C ILE A 46 -12.95 4.33 5.00
N ASP A 47 -14.21 4.72 4.83
CA ASP A 47 -14.75 5.13 3.54
C ASP A 47 -14.15 6.48 3.10
N GLY A 48 -13.35 6.45 2.03
CA GLY A 48 -12.71 7.62 1.45
C GLY A 48 -13.69 8.68 0.95
N ALA A 49 -14.94 8.31 0.63
CA ALA A 49 -15.93 9.25 0.12
C ALA A 49 -16.35 10.28 1.17
N LYS A 50 -16.39 9.87 2.44
CA LYS A 50 -16.69 10.76 3.57
C LYS A 50 -15.57 11.77 3.82
N ILE A 51 -14.32 11.38 3.54
CA ILE A 51 -13.14 12.23 3.68
C ILE A 51 -12.97 13.14 2.46
N ALA A 52 -13.31 12.65 1.26
CA ALA A 52 -13.22 13.41 0.01
C ALA A 52 -14.33 14.48 -0.11
N GLY A 53 -15.43 14.36 0.64
CA GLY A 53 -16.59 15.26 0.58
C GLY A 53 -16.24 16.77 0.58
N PRO A 54 -15.44 17.27 1.55
CA PRO A 54 -15.02 18.67 1.59
C PRO A 54 -14.18 19.13 0.38
N CYS A 55 -13.54 18.20 -0.33
CA CYS A 55 -12.64 18.49 -1.46
C CYS A 55 -13.22 18.07 -2.82
N LYS A 56 -14.47 17.58 -2.86
CA LYS A 56 -15.10 17.08 -4.10
C LYS A 56 -15.22 18.18 -5.17
N GLY A 57 -15.41 19.43 -4.76
CA GLY A 57 -15.42 20.60 -5.65
C GLY A 57 -14.08 20.92 -6.30
N MET A 58 -12.97 20.37 -5.80
CA MET A 58 -11.62 20.49 -6.38
C MET A 58 -11.24 19.28 -7.25
N GLY A 59 -12.19 18.37 -7.51
CA GLY A 59 -11.95 17.16 -8.30
C GLY A 59 -11.44 15.95 -7.52
N CYS A 60 -11.38 16.01 -6.18
CA CYS A 60 -10.98 14.86 -5.38
C CYS A 60 -12.01 13.72 -5.49
N THR A 61 -11.50 12.52 -5.73
CA THR A 61 -12.23 11.26 -5.78
C THR A 61 -12.23 10.54 -4.42
N THR A 62 -13.03 9.48 -4.31
CA THR A 62 -13.04 8.57 -3.15
C THR A 62 -11.63 8.01 -2.85
N THR A 63 -10.87 7.67 -3.89
CA THR A 63 -9.50 7.16 -3.77
C THR A 63 -8.55 8.21 -3.22
N ASP A 64 -8.71 9.47 -3.61
CA ASP A 64 -7.91 10.58 -3.07
C ASP A 64 -8.19 10.79 -1.57
N GLY A 65 -9.46 10.69 -1.17
CA GLY A 65 -9.84 10.70 0.25
C GLY A 65 -9.23 9.54 1.04
N ALA A 66 -9.20 8.34 0.45
CA ALA A 66 -8.59 7.15 1.05
C ALA A 66 -7.07 7.26 1.20
N MET A 67 -6.38 7.87 0.21
CA MET A 67 -4.96 8.18 0.28
C MET A 67 -4.68 9.19 1.39
N CYS A 68 -5.43 10.30 1.46
CA CYS A 68 -5.24 11.34 2.46
C CYS A 68 -5.37 10.79 3.89
N ILE A 69 -6.45 10.08 4.21
CA ILE A 69 -6.65 9.55 5.58
C ILE A 69 -5.58 8.54 5.96
N SER A 70 -5.19 7.67 5.03
CA SER A 70 -4.14 6.69 5.25
C SER A 70 -2.79 7.38 5.45
N GLY A 71 -2.50 8.45 4.71
CA GLY A 71 -1.31 9.29 4.91
C GLY A 71 -1.26 9.92 6.30
N CYS A 72 -2.35 10.54 6.74
CA CYS A 72 -2.44 11.13 8.09
C CYS A 72 -2.22 10.07 9.18
N ILE A 73 -2.86 8.89 9.05
CA ILE A 73 -2.71 7.80 10.01
C ILE A 73 -1.26 7.29 10.06
N CYS A 74 -0.60 7.17 8.91
CA CYS A 74 0.79 6.72 8.84
C CYS A 74 1.76 7.72 9.51
N GLN A 75 1.45 9.02 9.51
CA GLN A 75 2.26 10.04 10.18
C GLN A 75 2.05 10.07 11.70
N ILE A 76 0.81 9.89 12.16
CA ILE A 76 0.46 9.95 13.59
C ILE A 76 0.81 8.62 14.29
N LEU A 77 0.59 7.48 13.61
CA LEU A 77 0.87 6.12 14.09
C LEU A 77 1.79 5.39 13.11
N PRO A 78 3.13 5.58 13.17
CA PRO A 78 4.06 4.88 12.28
C PRO A 78 4.02 3.35 12.44
N CYS A 79 3.65 2.86 13.63
CA CYS A 79 3.47 1.43 13.93
C CYS A 79 2.29 0.78 13.21
N VAL A 80 1.47 1.57 12.47
CA VAL A 80 0.37 1.02 11.67
C VAL A 80 0.87 0.28 10.43
N TYR A 81 2.03 0.68 9.88
CA TYR A 81 2.53 0.12 8.63
C TYR A 81 2.86 -1.39 8.72
N PRO A 82 3.52 -1.90 9.79
CA PRO A 82 3.65 -3.34 9.99
C PRO A 82 2.32 -4.10 9.98
N LEU A 83 1.23 -3.48 10.44
CA LEU A 83 -0.11 -4.09 10.40
C LEU A 83 -0.64 -4.15 8.97
N TRP A 84 -0.47 -3.09 8.18
CA TRP A 84 -0.86 -3.08 6.76
C TRP A 84 -0.08 -4.09 5.93
N ARG A 85 1.20 -4.27 6.26
CA ARG A 85 2.01 -5.33 5.68
C ARG A 85 1.50 -6.73 6.08
N GLY A 86 1.05 -6.88 7.32
CA GLY A 86 0.33 -8.07 7.77
C GLY A 86 -0.95 -8.33 6.95
N ASP A 87 -1.75 -7.31 6.68
CA ASP A 87 -2.95 -7.40 5.83
C ASP A 87 -2.59 -7.86 4.40
N LEU A 88 -1.51 -7.31 3.81
CA LEU A 88 -1.01 -7.73 2.50
C LEU A 88 -0.65 -9.22 2.48
N ARG A 89 0.10 -9.68 3.50
CA ARG A 89 0.49 -11.09 3.62
C ARG A 89 -0.72 -12.00 3.78
N GLN A 90 -1.71 -11.59 4.56
CA GLN A 90 -2.96 -12.35 4.71
C GLN A 90 -3.75 -12.40 3.40
N LYS A 91 -3.87 -11.27 2.68
CA LYS A 91 -4.61 -11.19 1.41
C LYS A 91 -4.02 -12.11 0.34
N TYR A 92 -2.70 -12.23 0.26
CA TYR A 92 -2.01 -13.01 -0.78
C TYR A 92 -1.40 -14.34 -0.29
N GLY A 93 -1.66 -14.73 0.96
CA GLY A 93 -1.18 -16.01 1.52
C GLY A 93 0.34 -16.11 1.65
N ILE A 94 1.02 -14.99 1.96
CA ILE A 94 2.47 -14.89 2.05
C ILE A 94 2.95 -15.27 3.45
N LYS A 95 3.96 -16.15 3.53
CA LYS A 95 4.61 -16.54 4.79
C LYS A 95 5.26 -15.34 5.47
N GLY A 96 5.03 -15.21 6.78
CA GLY A 96 5.66 -14.18 7.59
C GLY A 96 4.99 -14.04 8.95
N SER A 97 5.53 -13.15 9.77
CA SER A 97 5.00 -12.80 11.08
C SER A 97 5.04 -11.28 11.25
N LEU A 98 4.23 -10.77 12.18
CA LEU A 98 4.25 -9.34 12.51
C LEU A 98 5.63 -8.89 13.01
N VAL A 99 6.33 -9.76 13.74
CA VAL A 99 7.71 -9.51 14.18
C VAL A 99 8.67 -9.41 12.98
N GLY A 100 8.52 -10.29 11.99
CA GLY A 100 9.30 -10.22 10.76
C GLY A 100 9.03 -8.94 9.96
N ASP A 101 7.77 -8.51 9.91
CA ASP A 101 7.38 -7.25 9.25
C ASP A 101 7.96 -6.03 9.96
N PHE A 102 7.92 -6.01 11.29
CA PHE A 102 8.53 -4.95 12.09
C PHE A 102 10.05 -4.88 11.88
N LEU A 103 10.74 -6.03 11.93
CA LEU A 103 12.18 -6.09 11.67
C LEU A 103 12.52 -5.63 10.25
N ALA A 104 11.75 -6.04 9.24
CA ALA A 104 11.96 -5.60 7.86
C ALA A 104 11.94 -4.06 7.74
N LEU A 105 11.03 -3.41 8.48
CA LEU A 105 10.93 -1.95 8.53
C LEU A 105 12.08 -1.30 9.29
N CYS A 106 12.54 -1.91 10.39
CA CYS A 106 13.71 -1.43 11.13
C CYS A 106 15.00 -1.51 10.32
N TYR A 107 15.17 -2.56 9.49
CA TYR A 107 16.36 -2.71 8.64
C TYR A 107 16.33 -1.77 7.45
N CYS A 108 15.19 -1.70 6.74
CA CYS A 108 15.02 -0.81 5.62
C CYS A 108 13.55 -0.62 5.28
N CYS A 109 12.96 0.45 5.81
CA CYS A 109 11.56 0.80 5.59
C CYS A 109 11.22 0.90 4.09
N THR A 110 12.04 1.62 3.33
CA THR A 110 11.90 1.76 1.87
C THR A 110 11.89 0.42 1.16
N CYS A 111 12.81 -0.48 1.53
CA CYS A 111 12.91 -1.81 0.97
C CYS A 111 11.66 -2.65 1.20
N ALA A 112 11.12 -2.60 2.42
CA ALA A 112 9.87 -3.27 2.78
C ALA A 112 8.70 -2.72 1.94
N ILE A 113 8.56 -1.40 1.84
CA ILE A 113 7.50 -0.75 1.03
C ILE A 113 7.62 -1.12 -0.45
N MET A 114 8.84 -1.16 -1.00
CA MET A 114 9.06 -1.56 -2.38
C MET A 114 8.72 -3.04 -2.60
N GLN A 115 9.05 -3.91 -1.65
CA GLN A 115 8.67 -5.32 -1.69
C GLN A 115 7.15 -5.49 -1.71
N ASP A 116 6.41 -4.71 -0.91
CA ASP A 116 4.94 -4.69 -0.94
C ASP A 116 4.41 -4.24 -2.31
N SER A 117 4.99 -3.17 -2.86
CA SER A 117 4.59 -2.61 -4.16
C SER A 117 4.81 -3.59 -5.31
N ARG A 118 5.92 -4.31 -5.29
CA ARG A 118 6.23 -5.36 -6.27
C ARG A 118 5.26 -6.51 -6.18
N GLU A 119 4.93 -6.92 -4.97
CA GLU A 119 3.95 -7.98 -4.77
C GLU A 119 2.58 -7.56 -5.35
N ILE A 120 2.11 -6.35 -5.06
CA ILE A 120 0.88 -5.80 -5.63
C ILE A 120 0.95 -5.73 -7.18
N LYS A 121 2.12 -5.38 -7.73
CA LYS A 121 2.36 -5.35 -9.19
C LYS A 121 2.28 -6.75 -9.80
N VAL A 122 2.81 -7.79 -9.15
CA VAL A 122 2.69 -9.19 -9.58
C VAL A 122 1.23 -9.63 -9.62
N GLN A 123 0.39 -9.12 -8.70
CA GLN A 123 -1.05 -9.37 -8.69
C GLN A 123 -1.84 -8.54 -9.73
N GLY A 124 -1.17 -7.75 -10.57
CA GLY A 124 -1.79 -6.94 -11.63
C GLY A 124 -2.36 -5.59 -11.18
N LEU A 125 -2.09 -5.17 -9.95
CA LEU A 125 -2.63 -3.94 -9.33
C LEU A 125 -1.58 -2.81 -9.26
N GLY A 126 -0.61 -2.81 -10.18
CA GLY A 126 0.57 -1.94 -10.13
C GLY A 126 0.31 -0.43 -10.33
N TYR A 127 1.28 0.37 -9.90
CA TYR A 127 1.30 1.84 -10.02
C TYR A 127 1.01 2.31 -11.46
N GLY A 128 0.07 3.23 -11.64
CA GLY A 128 -0.32 3.77 -12.94
C GLY A 128 -1.40 2.98 -13.69
N ASN A 129 -1.70 1.74 -13.30
CA ASN A 129 -2.85 0.98 -13.81
C ASN A 129 -4.07 1.15 -12.90
N LEU A 130 -4.50 2.39 -12.72
CA LEU A 130 -5.93 2.68 -12.54
C LEU A 130 -6.62 2.41 -13.89
N THR A 131 -6.56 1.18 -14.40
CA THR A 131 -7.51 0.76 -15.42
C THR A 131 -8.86 0.73 -14.74
N SER A 132 -9.60 1.84 -14.87
CA SER A 132 -11.05 2.00 -15.09
C SER A 132 -12.07 1.04 -14.45
N LYS A 133 -11.73 -0.22 -14.14
CA LYS A 133 -12.62 -1.27 -13.63
C LYS A 133 -13.21 -1.01 -12.23
N THR A 134 -12.65 -0.09 -11.44
CA THR A 134 -13.24 0.33 -10.16
C THR A 134 -13.96 1.67 -10.22
N MET A 135 -13.94 2.38 -11.36
CA MET A 135 -14.67 3.65 -11.51
C MET A 135 -16.14 3.48 -11.91
N ASP A 136 -16.57 2.28 -12.34
CA ASP A 136 -17.92 2.03 -12.87
C ASP A 136 -18.87 1.29 -11.92
N LYS A 137 -18.51 1.09 -10.65
CA LYS A 137 -19.39 0.43 -9.66
C LYS A 137 -19.64 1.27 -8.41
N ALA A 138 -19.65 2.59 -8.57
CA ALA A 138 -20.31 3.49 -7.62
C ALA A 138 -21.82 3.52 -7.89
#